data_AF-A0AB38PHD5-F1
#
_entry.id   AF-A0AB38PHD5-F1
#
_cell.length_a   1.000
_cell.length_b   1.000
_cell.length_c   1.000
_cell.angle_alpha   90.00
_cell.angle_beta   90.00
_cell.angle_gamma   90.00
#
_symmetry.space_group_name_H-M   'P 1'
#
loop_
_entity.id
_entity.type
_entity.pdbx_description
1 polymer ?
#
loop_
_entity_poly.entity_id
_entity_poly.type
_entity_poly.pdbx_seq_one_letter_code
_entity_poly.pdbx_strand_id
1 'polypeptide(L)'
;MIDLVNLDALNKLIDSRILEKLTENIDKEEISTWWDIDDLKRECKKGRQWCIDMLNYPPFKEELKELNIVYYPTANREGYSMIADKMKEWLVKNHSRIRASARTFRAN
;
A
#
# COMPACT_ATOMS: atom_id res chain seq x y z
N MET A 1 52.70 -17.00 16.34
CA MET A 1 52.01 -15.74 16.64
C MET A 1 50.88 -15.63 15.66
N ILE A 2 49.67 -16.04 16.07
CA ILE A 2 48.48 -15.82 15.25
C ILE A 2 48.08 -14.40 15.55
N ASP A 3 48.20 -13.53 14.55
CA ASP A 3 47.79 -12.13 14.65
C ASP A 3 46.40 -12.07 15.27
N LEU A 4 46.31 -11.38 16.40
CA LEU A 4 45.06 -10.85 16.94
C LEU A 4 44.54 -9.83 15.92
N VAL A 5 44.10 -10.31 14.75
CA VAL A 5 43.19 -9.58 13.89
C VAL A 5 42.05 -9.22 14.81
N ASN A 6 42.04 -7.93 15.11
CA ASN A 6 41.43 -7.30 16.25
C ASN A 6 40.00 -7.84 16.43
N LEU A 7 39.83 -8.80 17.35
CA LEU A 7 38.57 -9.54 17.51
C LEU A 7 37.39 -8.57 17.71
N ASP A 8 37.69 -7.42 18.33
CA ASP A 8 36.80 -6.29 18.53
C ASP A 8 36.35 -5.61 17.22
N ALA A 9 37.26 -5.46 16.25
CA ALA A 9 36.93 -4.96 14.92
C ALA A 9 36.07 -5.96 14.14
N LEU A 10 36.33 -7.26 14.30
CA LEU A 10 35.52 -8.31 13.68
C LEU A 10 34.11 -8.34 14.24
N ASN A 11 33.97 -8.23 15.57
CA ASN A 11 32.67 -8.18 16.24
C ASN A 11 31.86 -6.95 15.83
N LYS A 12 32.50 -5.76 15.77
CA LYS A 12 31.85 -4.53 15.29
C LYS A 12 31.34 -4.64 13.85
N LEU A 13 32.09 -5.31 12.97
CA LEU A 13 31.67 -5.55 11.59
C LEU A 13 30.50 -6.54 11.52
N ILE A 14 30.51 -7.59 12.34
CA ILE A 14 29.41 -8.55 12.43
C ILE A 14 28.14 -7.86 12.94
N ASP A 15 28.24 -7.06 14.00
CA ASP A 15 27.11 -6.32 14.58
C ASP A 15 26.52 -5.33 13.57
N SER A 16 27.37 -4.59 12.86
CA SER A 16 26.92 -3.65 11.82
C SER A 16 26.18 -4.37 10.69
N ARG A 17 26.67 -5.54 10.25
CA ARG A 17 26.03 -6.35 9.21
C ARG A 17 24.71 -6.95 9.68
N ILE A 18 24.63 -7.37 10.94
CA ILE A 18 23.38 -7.89 11.54
C ILE A 18 22.35 -6.76 11.61
N LEU A 19 22.76 -5.56 12.04
CA LEU A 19 21.88 -4.39 12.07
C LEU A 19 21.37 -4.03 10.68
N GLU A 20 22.23 -3.96 9.65
CA GLU A 20 21.82 -3.70 8.26
C GLU A 20 20.75 -4.70 7.79
N LYS A 21 20.99 -6.00 8.00
CA LYS A 21 20.04 -7.05 7.63
C LYS A 21 18.73 -6.97 8.42
N LEU A 22 18.78 -6.57 9.69
CA LEU A 22 17.57 -6.39 10.47
C LEU A 22 16.78 -5.17 9.98
N THR A 23 17.43 -4.05 9.65
CA THR A 23 16.75 -2.89 9.02
C THR A 23 16.15 -3.24 7.65
N GLU A 24 16.85 -3.96 6.78
CA GLU A 24 16.32 -4.42 5.49
C GLU A 24 15.12 -5.37 5.65
N ASN A 25 15.01 -6.07 6.78
CA ASN A 25 13.88 -6.96 7.09
C ASN A 25 12.75 -6.25 7.86
N ILE A 26 13.03 -5.18 8.61
CA ILE A 26 12.01 -4.33 9.25
C ILE A 26 11.22 -3.56 8.19
N ASP A 27 11.86 -3.16 7.08
CA ASP A 27 11.15 -2.62 5.91
C ASP A 27 10.24 -3.68 5.22
N LYS A 28 10.35 -4.96 5.59
CA LYS A 28 9.53 -6.07 5.08
C LYS A 28 8.49 -6.61 6.06
N GLU A 29 8.59 -6.31 7.35
CA GLU A 29 7.45 -6.47 8.26
C GLU A 29 6.55 -5.25 8.13
N GLU A 30 5.89 -5.16 6.96
CA GLU A 30 4.89 -4.15 6.66
C GLU A 30 3.86 -4.10 7.78
N ILE A 31 3.91 -3.06 8.59
CA ILE A 31 2.73 -2.55 9.28
C ILE A 31 1.78 -2.18 8.15
N SER A 32 0.95 -3.14 7.71
CA SER A 32 -0.07 -2.94 6.68
C SER A 32 -0.94 -1.80 7.14
N THR A 33 -0.64 -0.62 6.62
CA THR A 33 -1.36 0.58 7.00
C THR A 33 -2.73 0.46 6.37
N TRP A 34 -3.76 0.64 7.16
CA TRP A 34 -5.13 0.61 6.67
C TRP A 34 -5.51 2.02 6.23
N TRP A 35 -5.94 2.16 4.99
CA TRP A 35 -6.47 3.41 4.47
C TRP A 35 -7.98 3.43 4.55
N ASP A 36 -8.51 4.60 4.89
CA ASP A 36 -9.91 4.94 4.69
C ASP A 36 -10.10 5.72 3.37
N ILE A 37 -11.33 6.20 3.14
CA ILE A 37 -11.63 7.04 1.97
C ILE A 37 -10.89 8.37 2.00
N ASP A 38 -10.63 8.95 3.16
CA ASP A 38 -9.97 10.24 3.28
C ASP A 38 -8.47 10.13 2.95
N ASP A 39 -7.82 9.01 3.28
CA ASP A 39 -6.47 8.70 2.82
C ASP A 39 -6.42 8.49 1.30
N LEU A 40 -7.36 7.69 0.75
CA LEU A 40 -7.47 7.49 -0.69
C LEU A 40 -7.69 8.83 -1.43
N LYS A 41 -8.47 9.74 -0.84
CA LYS A 41 -8.72 11.08 -1.35
C LYS A 41 -7.44 11.92 -1.39
N ARG A 42 -6.61 11.86 -0.34
CA ARG A 42 -5.31 12.56 -0.29
C ARG A 42 -4.37 12.07 -1.37
N GLU A 43 -4.31 10.76 -1.57
CA GLU A 43 -3.44 10.11 -2.56
C GLU A 43 -3.88 10.39 -3.99
N CYS A 44 -5.17 10.22 -4.27
CA CYS A 44 -5.73 10.49 -5.60
C CYS A 44 -5.82 11.99 -5.92
N LYS A 45 -5.76 12.87 -4.91
CA LYS A 45 -6.04 14.32 -5.03
C LYS A 45 -7.38 14.60 -5.71
N LYS A 46 -8.39 13.79 -5.40
CA LYS A 46 -9.76 13.88 -5.96
C LYS A 46 -10.79 14.09 -4.86
N GLY A 47 -12.03 14.34 -5.24
CA GLY A 47 -13.14 14.46 -4.30
C GLY A 47 -13.57 13.10 -3.76
N ARG A 48 -14.18 13.09 -2.57
CA ARG A 48 -14.69 11.88 -1.89
C ARG A 48 -15.58 11.03 -2.80
N GLN A 49 -16.55 11.67 -3.45
CA GLN A 49 -17.49 10.99 -4.36
C GLN A 49 -16.75 10.30 -5.51
N TRP A 50 -15.78 10.97 -6.13
CA TRP A 50 -15.01 10.40 -7.23
C TRP A 50 -14.24 9.12 -6.80
N CYS A 51 -13.68 9.11 -5.59
CA CYS A 51 -13.02 7.93 -5.05
C CYS A 51 -14.02 6.78 -4.85
N ILE A 52 -15.20 7.06 -4.32
CA ILE A 52 -16.29 6.08 -4.14
C ILE A 52 -16.75 5.54 -5.50
N ASP A 53 -16.96 6.40 -6.49
CA ASP A 53 -17.39 6.00 -7.83
C ASP A 53 -16.33 5.12 -8.50
N MET A 54 -15.05 5.46 -8.36
CA MET A 54 -13.93 4.68 -8.90
C MET A 54 -13.83 3.29 -8.25
N LEU A 55 -13.99 3.20 -6.92
CA LEU A 55 -14.03 1.91 -6.21
C LEU A 55 -15.25 1.06 -6.59
N ASN A 56 -16.39 1.70 -6.91
CA ASN A 56 -17.61 0.98 -7.30
C ASN A 56 -17.75 0.72 -8.79
N TYR A 57 -16.86 1.25 -9.63
CA TYR A 57 -16.88 1.05 -11.08
C TYR A 57 -16.71 -0.45 -11.39
N PRO A 58 -17.63 -1.13 -12.11
CA PRO A 58 -17.69 -2.59 -12.13
C PRO A 58 -16.36 -3.28 -12.50
N PRO A 59 -15.63 -2.87 -13.55
CA PRO A 59 -14.35 -3.46 -13.89
C PRO A 59 -13.29 -3.35 -12.79
N PHE A 60 -13.32 -2.28 -11.99
CA PHE A 60 -12.36 -2.07 -10.91
C PHE A 60 -12.82 -2.73 -9.62
N LYS A 61 -14.12 -2.71 -9.35
CA LYS A 61 -14.72 -3.33 -8.16
C LYS A 61 -14.45 -4.82 -8.13
N GLU A 62 -14.61 -5.50 -9.27
CA GLU A 62 -14.33 -6.94 -9.41
C GLU A 62 -12.84 -7.21 -9.19
N GLU A 63 -11.96 -6.49 -9.88
CA GLU A 63 -10.50 -6.62 -9.76
C GLU A 63 -10.01 -6.38 -8.32
N LEU A 64 -10.49 -5.32 -7.65
CA LEU A 64 -10.11 -4.98 -6.28
C LEU A 64 -10.61 -5.99 -5.25
N LYS A 65 -11.74 -6.67 -5.53
CA LYS A 65 -12.25 -7.77 -4.70
C LYS A 65 -11.40 -9.04 -4.89
N GLU A 66 -11.08 -9.40 -6.13
CA GLU A 66 -10.22 -10.56 -6.42
C GLU A 66 -8.84 -10.43 -5.78
N LEU A 67 -8.28 -9.22 -5.81
CA LEU A 67 -6.99 -8.90 -5.19
C LEU A 67 -7.07 -8.74 -3.66
N ASN A 68 -8.28 -8.78 -3.07
CA ASN A 68 -8.52 -8.56 -1.64
C ASN A 68 -7.87 -7.27 -1.10
N ILE A 69 -7.94 -6.18 -1.88
CA ILE A 69 -7.33 -4.89 -1.52
C ILE A 69 -8.31 -4.00 -0.76
N VAL A 70 -9.59 -4.04 -1.15
CA VAL A 70 -10.64 -3.13 -0.66
C VAL A 70 -11.76 -3.91 0.02
N TYR A 71 -12.08 -3.48 1.23
CA TYR A 71 -13.21 -3.94 2.03
C TYR A 71 -14.34 -2.93 1.89
N TYR A 72 -15.40 -3.38 1.23
CA TYR A 72 -16.58 -2.55 0.96
C TYR A 72 -17.50 -2.57 2.18
N PRO A 73 -18.08 -1.41 2.55
CA PRO A 73 -19.02 -1.35 3.66
C PRO A 73 -20.26 -2.20 3.35
N THR A 74 -20.68 -3.01 4.31
CA THR A 74 -21.88 -3.85 4.22
C THR A 74 -23.08 -3.22 4.91
N ALA A 75 -22.82 -2.35 5.89
CA ALA A 75 -23.82 -1.59 6.62
C ALA A 75 -23.62 -0.07 6.46
N ASN A 76 -24.70 0.71 6.61
CA ASN A 76 -24.69 2.17 6.50
C ASN A 76 -23.75 2.91 7.47
N ARG A 77 -23.19 2.23 8.47
CA ARG A 77 -22.25 2.80 9.46
C ARG A 77 -20.80 2.40 9.22
N GLU A 78 -20.54 1.51 8.27
CA GLU A 78 -19.20 1.07 7.95
C GLU A 78 -18.59 2.02 6.91
N GLY A 79 -17.30 2.34 7.10
CA GLY A 79 -16.49 3.04 6.11
C GLY A 79 -15.89 2.07 5.09
N TYR A 80 -15.31 2.59 4.02
CA TYR A 80 -14.41 1.76 3.21
C TYR A 80 -13.08 1.63 3.93
N SER A 81 -12.55 0.42 3.92
CA SER A 81 -11.20 0.13 4.41
C SER A 81 -10.41 -0.52 3.29
N MET A 82 -9.14 -0.17 3.16
CA MET A 82 -8.28 -0.76 2.13
C MET A 82 -6.84 -0.92 2.64
N ILE A 83 -6.13 -1.88 2.08
CA ILE A 83 -4.71 -2.11 2.38
C ILE A 83 -3.90 -1.05 1.64
N ALA A 84 -3.25 -0.14 2.37
CA ALA A 84 -2.58 1.04 1.82
C ALA A 84 -1.58 0.68 0.72
N ASP A 85 -0.65 -0.23 1.00
CA ASP A 85 0.46 -0.53 0.10
C ASP A 85 -0.02 -1.15 -1.20
N LYS A 86 -0.90 -2.15 -1.10
CA LYS A 86 -1.53 -2.79 -2.26
C LYS A 86 -2.39 -1.81 -3.05
N MET A 87 -3.13 -0.94 -2.38
CA MET A 87 -3.96 0.06 -3.06
C MET A 87 -3.09 1.08 -3.79
N LYS A 88 -1.99 1.51 -3.17
CA LYS A 88 -1.03 2.43 -3.77
C LYS A 88 -0.38 1.84 -5.02
N GLU A 89 0.09 0.60 -4.94
CA GLU A 89 0.63 -0.13 -6.08
C GLU A 89 -0.40 -0.27 -7.21
N TRP A 90 -1.64 -0.64 -6.86
CA TRP A 90 -2.72 -0.79 -7.82
C TRP A 90 -3.04 0.54 -8.53
N LEU A 91 -3.08 1.66 -7.79
CA LEU A 91 -3.30 3.00 -8.34
C LEU A 91 -2.19 3.39 -9.32
N VAL A 92 -0.93 3.14 -8.99
CA VAL A 92 0.22 3.46 -9.85
C VAL A 92 0.17 2.62 -11.13
N LYS A 93 -0.04 1.30 -10.99
CA LYS A 93 -0.10 0.36 -12.12
C LYS A 93 -1.27 0.66 -13.06
N ASN A 94 -2.41 1.06 -12.52
CA ASN A 94 -3.64 1.28 -13.27
C ASN A 94 -3.92 2.77 -13.58
N HIS A 95 -2.98 3.67 -13.29
CA HIS A 95 -3.16 5.11 -13.44
C HIS A 95 -3.71 5.53 -14.82
N SER A 96 -3.19 4.93 -15.90
CA SER A 96 -3.65 5.21 -17.27
C SER A 96 -5.10 4.75 -17.50
N ARG A 97 -5.48 3.57 -17.00
CA ARG A 97 -6.85 3.03 -17.07
C ARG A 97 -7.81 3.92 -16.27
N ILE A 98 -7.42 4.29 -15.05
CA ILE A 98 -8.21 5.17 -14.18
C ILE A 98 -8.44 6.52 -14.86
N ARG A 99 -7.41 7.13 -15.45
CA ARG A 99 -7.52 8.41 -16.14
C ARG A 99 -8.43 8.36 -17.36
N ALA A 100 -8.36 7.30 -18.16
CA ALA A 100 -9.23 7.11 -19.32
C ALA A 100 -10.70 6.95 -18.90
N SER A 101 -10.95 6.17 -17.84
CA SER A 101 -12.30 5.89 -17.33
C SER A 101 -12.85 6.97 -16.39
N ALA A 102 -12.05 7.96 -15.99
CA ALA A 102 -12.41 8.99 -15.01
C ALA A 102 -13.63 9.83 -15.39
N ARG A 103 -13.95 9.92 -16.69
CA ARG A 103 -15.17 10.61 -17.18
C ARG A 103 -16.41 9.72 -17.08
N THR A 104 -16.22 8.41 -17.11
CA THR A 104 -17.27 7.39 -17.16
C THR A 104 -17.76 6.97 -15.78
N PHE A 105 -16.96 7.16 -14.72
CA PHE A 105 -17.38 6.85 -13.34
C PHE A 105 -18.64 7.60 -12.89
N ARG A 106 -18.91 8.78 -13.50
CA ARG A 106 -19.97 9.71 -13.07
C ARG A 106 -21.40 9.31 -13.46
N ALA A 107 -21.61 8.13 -14.01
CA ALA A 107 -22.92 7.73 -14.51
C ALA A 107 -23.21 6.27 -14.15
N ASN A 108 -23.66 6.05 -12.92
CA ASN A 108 -24.66 5.05 -12.55
C ASN A 108 -25.24 5.42 -11.20
#